data_AF-A0A923QVS6-F1
#
_entry.id   AF-A0A923QVS6-F1
#
_cell.length_a   1.000
_cell.length_b   1.000
_cell.length_c   1.000
_cell.angle_alpha   90.00
_cell.angle_beta   90.00
_cell.angle_gamma   90.00
#
_symmetry.space_group_name_H-M   'P 1'
#
loop_
_entity.id
_entity.type
_entity.pdbx_description
1 polymer ?
#
loop_
_entity_poly.entity_id
_entity_poly.type
_entity_poly.pdbx_seq_one_letter_code
_entity_poly.pdbx_strand_id
1 'polypeptide(L)'
;MFKAKDGTLFSLFALGVAVDQLTKFLGERIQGRLGPFSVEMHHNPGIFLQWLATESSLLRVVSVACFYGFILFIYFSLLSALSLRHQQTKVALTLFLSSITGNAVDRIGNGEVRDFLVLRIADRLFYANVADILMWVSLALLVASAWIYRRDFFPEKNSRIKHVLSRSYQYAWSAKVALASFCSFVTLMLFSVTYFHAAEDFRFIAWGLVIGIFFSAFTAFAAIRFSHRSAGALYAFEKYVEKLLEGKTNEPFSLRENDEHRQLVPLAKKLRAHFIQKGIQR
;
A
#
# COMPACT_ATOMS: atom_id res chain seq x y z
N MET A 1 -11.96 1.47 10.71
CA MET A 1 -12.46 2.66 11.44
C MET A 1 -11.45 3.77 11.25
N PHE A 2 -11.67 4.63 10.25
CA PHE A 2 -10.76 5.71 9.87
C PHE A 2 -10.76 6.79 10.96
N LYS A 3 -9.59 7.09 11.54
CA LYS A 3 -9.43 8.14 12.56
C LYS A 3 -9.16 9.48 11.87
N ALA A 4 -9.36 10.60 12.55
CA ALA A 4 -9.16 11.96 12.03
C ALA A 4 -7.81 12.24 11.32
N LYS A 5 -6.76 11.44 11.58
CA LYS A 5 -5.47 11.51 10.84
C LYS A 5 -5.53 10.96 9.41
N ASP A 6 -6.54 10.16 9.07
CA ASP A 6 -6.69 9.57 7.75
C ASP A 6 -7.24 10.58 6.73
N GLY A 7 -7.99 11.59 7.19
CA GLY A 7 -8.41 12.72 6.36
C GLY A 7 -7.22 13.51 5.81
N THR A 8 -6.10 13.57 6.53
CA THR A 8 -4.87 14.23 6.07
C THR A 8 -4.23 13.50 4.90
N LEU A 9 -4.18 12.16 4.92
CA LEU A 9 -3.63 11.38 3.81
C LEU A 9 -4.52 11.49 2.58
N PHE A 10 -5.84 11.41 2.75
CA PHE A 10 -6.78 11.60 1.65
C PHE A 10 -6.67 13.01 1.04
N SER A 11 -6.56 14.04 1.87
CA SER A 11 -6.37 15.42 1.41
C SER A 11 -5.06 15.59 0.66
N LEU A 12 -3.97 14.97 1.13
CA LEU A 12 -2.67 14.98 0.46
C LEU A 12 -2.74 14.29 -0.90
N PHE A 13 -3.43 13.15 -0.98
CA PHE A 13 -3.68 12.45 -2.23
C PHE A 13 -4.48 13.32 -3.21
N ALA A 14 -5.60 13.88 -2.78
CA ALA A 14 -6.45 14.73 -3.62
C ALA A 14 -5.69 15.97 -4.09
N LEU A 15 -4.91 16.59 -3.20
CA LEU A 15 -4.08 17.75 -3.52
C LEU A 15 -3.02 17.42 -4.57
N GLY A 16 -2.29 16.29 -4.43
CA GLY A 16 -1.27 15.92 -5.39
C GLY A 16 -1.84 15.66 -6.80
N VAL A 17 -3.00 14.99 -6.89
CA VAL A 17 -3.72 14.80 -8.16
C VAL A 17 -4.19 16.13 -8.73
N ALA A 18 -4.78 17.00 -7.90
CA ALA A 18 -5.28 18.30 -8.33
C ALA A 18 -4.14 19.21 -8.84
N VAL A 19 -3.00 19.22 -8.17
CA VAL A 19 -1.82 19.99 -8.58
C VAL A 19 -1.29 19.47 -9.92
N ASP A 20 -1.15 18.15 -10.10
CA ASP A 20 -0.72 17.58 -11.38
C ASP A 20 -1.66 18.00 -12.53
N GLN A 21 -2.97 17.77 -12.36
CA GLN A 21 -3.98 18.09 -13.37
C GLN A 21 -4.05 19.60 -13.69
N LEU A 22 -3.96 20.46 -12.67
CA LEU A 22 -3.89 21.91 -12.86
C LEU A 22 -2.63 22.32 -13.62
N THR A 23 -1.48 21.77 -13.26
CA THR A 23 -0.21 22.14 -13.91
C THR A 23 -0.15 21.69 -15.37
N LYS A 24 -0.75 20.54 -15.72
CA LYS A 24 -0.91 20.10 -17.11
C LYS A 24 -1.81 21.04 -17.92
N PHE A 25 -2.94 21.45 -17.35
CA PHE A 25 -3.82 22.44 -17.95
C PHE A 25 -3.13 23.81 -18.15
N LEU A 26 -2.28 24.23 -17.21
CA LEU A 26 -1.50 25.46 -17.35
C LEU A 26 -0.36 25.31 -18.37
N GLY A 27 0.27 24.14 -18.45
CA GLY A 27 1.35 23.84 -19.41
C GLY A 27 0.89 23.92 -20.87
N GLU A 28 -0.39 23.63 -21.16
CA GLU A 28 -0.97 23.85 -22.49
C GLU A 28 -1.05 25.34 -22.88
N ARG A 29 -1.14 26.24 -21.89
CA ARG A 29 -1.35 27.69 -22.10
C ARG A 29 -0.07 28.50 -22.01
N ILE A 30 0.91 28.04 -21.24
CA ILE A 30 2.12 28.77 -20.92
C ILE A 30 3.30 28.02 -21.55
N GLN A 31 3.83 28.59 -22.63
CA GLN A 31 5.07 28.10 -23.26
C GLN A 31 6.20 29.08 -22.97
N GLY A 32 7.40 28.56 -22.73
CA GLY A 32 8.56 29.43 -22.47
C GLY A 32 9.72 28.69 -21.83
N ARG A 33 10.80 29.42 -21.55
CA ARG A 33 11.99 28.88 -20.91
C ARG A 33 12.08 29.33 -19.46
N LEU A 34 12.24 28.38 -18.55
CA LEU A 34 12.42 28.57 -17.11
C LEU A 34 13.79 28.02 -16.69
N GLY A 35 14.85 28.79 -16.97
CA GLY A 35 16.22 28.42 -16.66
C GLY A 35 16.71 27.20 -17.45
N PRO A 36 17.15 26.10 -16.78
CA PRO A 36 17.55 24.86 -17.47
C PRO A 36 16.34 24.06 -18.01
N PHE A 37 15.12 24.45 -17.64
CA PHE A 37 13.89 23.84 -18.11
C PHE A 37 13.25 24.67 -19.22
N SER A 38 12.61 24.04 -20.18
CA SER A 38 11.61 24.67 -21.05
C SER A 38 10.24 24.05 -20.79
N VAL A 39 9.19 24.85 -21.01
CA VAL A 39 7.81 24.39 -20.97
C VAL A 39 7.36 24.22 -22.42
N GLU A 40 7.30 22.97 -22.85
CA GLU A 40 6.90 22.55 -24.19
C GLU A 40 5.98 21.34 -24.05
N MET A 41 4.84 21.41 -24.73
CA MET A 41 3.84 20.36 -24.64
C MET A 41 4.27 19.13 -25.45
N HIS A 42 4.33 17.99 -24.78
CA HIS A 42 4.61 16.69 -25.38
C HIS A 42 3.56 15.67 -24.94
N HIS A 43 2.96 15.00 -25.92
CA HIS A 43 1.94 13.99 -25.69
C HIS A 43 2.59 12.62 -25.69
N ASN A 44 2.53 11.94 -24.56
CA ASN A 44 3.16 10.66 -24.32
C ASN A 44 2.11 9.54 -24.32
N PRO A 45 1.94 8.81 -25.44
CA PRO A 45 0.99 7.71 -25.51
C PRO A 45 1.40 6.50 -24.67
N GLY A 46 2.68 6.39 -24.27
CA GLY A 46 3.18 5.24 -23.51
C GLY A 46 2.75 5.23 -22.04
N ILE A 47 2.87 4.05 -21.41
CA ILE A 47 2.65 3.90 -19.96
C ILE A 47 3.94 4.14 -19.17
N PHE A 48 5.00 3.38 -19.47
CA PHE A 48 6.30 3.48 -18.82
C PHE A 48 7.39 3.29 -19.87
N LEU A 49 8.32 4.23 -20.01
CA LEU A 49 9.38 4.19 -21.04
C LEU A 49 8.84 3.89 -22.46
N GLN A 50 7.72 4.51 -22.83
CA GLN A 50 7.02 4.28 -24.10
C GLN A 50 6.42 2.87 -24.29
N TRP A 51 6.35 2.05 -23.24
CA TRP A 51 5.68 0.75 -23.30
C TRP A 51 4.19 0.93 -23.68
N LEU A 52 3.74 0.10 -24.62
CA LEU A 52 2.41 0.14 -25.24
C LEU A 52 2.10 1.41 -26.05
N ALA A 53 3.08 2.24 -26.40
CA ALA A 53 2.85 3.46 -27.19
C ALA A 53 2.23 3.20 -28.58
N THR A 54 2.58 2.09 -29.21
CA THR A 54 2.08 1.67 -30.54
C THR A 54 0.72 1.00 -30.51
N GLU A 55 0.24 0.60 -29.33
CA GLU A 55 -1.02 -0.12 -29.18
C GLU A 55 -2.22 0.82 -29.24
N SER A 56 -3.40 0.24 -29.54
CA SER A 56 -4.65 0.99 -29.61
C SER A 56 -4.97 1.67 -28.27
N SER A 57 -5.60 2.85 -28.33
CA SER A 57 -5.94 3.63 -27.12
C SER A 57 -6.80 2.85 -26.13
N LEU A 58 -7.71 2.00 -26.63
CA LEU A 58 -8.52 1.12 -25.77
C LEU A 58 -7.65 0.16 -24.97
N LEU A 59 -6.67 -0.49 -25.62
CA LEU A 59 -5.75 -1.41 -24.95
C LEU A 59 -4.95 -0.68 -23.88
N ARG A 60 -4.41 0.49 -24.20
CA ARG A 60 -3.66 1.31 -23.23
C ARG A 60 -4.49 1.65 -22.00
N VAL A 61 -5.73 2.13 -22.19
CA VAL A 61 -6.65 2.50 -21.11
C VAL A 61 -6.96 1.29 -20.21
N VAL A 62 -7.28 0.14 -20.82
CA VAL A 62 -7.59 -1.09 -20.07
C VAL A 62 -6.38 -1.57 -19.28
N SER A 63 -5.18 -1.59 -19.88
CA SER A 63 -3.94 -1.96 -19.17
C SER A 63 -3.67 -1.03 -18.00
N VAL A 64 -3.78 0.29 -18.20
CA VAL A 64 -3.58 1.29 -17.13
C VAL A 64 -4.58 1.07 -16.00
N ALA A 65 -5.87 0.90 -16.30
CA ALA A 65 -6.90 0.67 -15.28
C ALA A 65 -6.61 -0.61 -14.47
N CYS A 66 -6.20 -1.68 -15.15
CA CYS A 66 -5.81 -2.96 -14.57
C CYS A 66 -4.61 -2.82 -13.61
N PHE A 67 -3.49 -2.26 -14.09
CA PHE A 67 -2.31 -2.01 -13.26
C PHE A 67 -2.62 -1.06 -12.10
N TYR A 68 -3.41 -0.03 -12.34
CA TYR A 68 -3.82 0.92 -11.32
C TYR A 68 -4.63 0.26 -10.20
N GLY A 69 -5.58 -0.61 -10.54
CA GLY A 69 -6.34 -1.41 -9.55
C GLY A 69 -5.42 -2.28 -8.69
N PHE A 70 -4.43 -2.92 -9.30
CA PHE A 70 -3.42 -3.70 -8.57
C PHE A 70 -2.54 -2.84 -7.66
N ILE A 71 -2.11 -1.67 -8.12
CA ILE A 71 -1.33 -0.70 -7.33
C ILE A 71 -2.17 -0.18 -6.15
N LEU A 72 -3.46 0.10 -6.34
CA LEU A 72 -4.38 0.46 -5.26
C LEU A 72 -4.48 -0.65 -4.21
N PHE A 73 -4.60 -1.91 -4.64
CA PHE A 73 -4.62 -3.05 -3.72
C PHE A 73 -3.32 -3.13 -2.89
N ILE A 74 -2.16 -3.00 -3.53
CA ILE A 74 -0.86 -2.96 -2.84
C ILE A 74 -0.81 -1.78 -1.86
N TYR A 75 -1.23 -0.59 -2.28
CA TYR A 75 -1.26 0.60 -1.46
C TYR A 75 -2.08 0.40 -0.19
N PHE A 76 -3.33 -0.06 -0.30
CA PHE A 76 -4.19 -0.29 0.87
C PHE A 76 -3.63 -1.39 1.78
N SER A 77 -3.09 -2.45 1.20
CA SER A 77 -2.45 -3.53 1.94
C SER A 77 -1.26 -3.01 2.77
N LEU A 78 -0.34 -2.26 2.15
CA LEU A 78 0.80 -1.66 2.83
C LEU A 78 0.35 -0.63 3.87
N LEU A 79 -0.60 0.24 3.54
CA LEU A 79 -1.08 1.28 4.44
C LEU A 79 -1.69 0.69 5.72
N SER A 80 -2.43 -0.42 5.57
CA SER A 80 -3.01 -1.18 6.70
C SER A 80 -1.94 -1.86 7.57
N ALA A 81 -0.86 -2.34 6.96
CA ALA A 81 0.24 -3.00 7.65
C ALA A 81 1.17 -2.03 8.41
N LEU A 82 1.21 -0.77 8.01
CA LEU A 82 2.06 0.26 8.61
C LEU A 82 1.50 0.78 9.93
N SER A 83 2.32 0.74 10.99
CA SER A 83 1.95 1.27 12.30
C SER A 83 1.90 2.81 12.31
N LEU A 84 1.32 3.40 13.35
CA LEU A 84 1.23 4.85 13.51
C LEU A 84 2.58 5.57 13.60
N ARG A 85 3.67 4.87 13.93
CA ARG A 85 5.02 5.46 13.98
C ARG A 85 5.60 5.74 12.59
N HIS A 86 5.13 5.03 11.56
CA HIS A 86 5.66 5.09 10.19
C HIS A 86 4.92 6.13 9.34
N GLN A 87 4.60 7.31 9.91
CA GLN A 87 3.83 8.34 9.18
C GLN A 87 4.54 8.80 7.91
N GLN A 88 5.87 8.93 7.96
CA GLN A 88 6.67 9.30 6.78
C GLN A 88 6.49 8.29 5.65
N THR A 89 6.49 6.99 5.94
CA THR A 89 6.23 5.94 4.93
C THR A 89 4.81 6.05 4.37
N LYS A 90 3.81 6.35 5.21
CA LYS A 90 2.41 6.54 4.77
C LYS A 90 2.26 7.74 3.85
N VAL A 91 2.90 8.86 4.19
CA VAL A 91 2.95 10.07 3.36
C VAL A 91 3.61 9.77 2.02
N ALA A 92 4.78 9.11 2.03
CA ALA A 92 5.50 8.75 0.82
C ALA A 92 4.68 7.79 -0.08
N LEU A 93 4.05 6.77 0.48
CA LEU A 93 3.13 5.87 -0.26
C LEU A 93 1.95 6.64 -0.86
N THR A 94 1.42 7.63 -0.15
CA THR A 94 0.26 8.41 -0.58
C THR A 94 0.62 9.36 -1.71
N LEU A 95 1.78 10.02 -1.63
CA LEU A 95 2.32 10.82 -2.73
C LEU A 95 2.62 9.96 -3.96
N PHE A 96 3.17 8.75 -3.77
CA PHE A 96 3.44 7.80 -4.84
C PHE A 96 2.14 7.33 -5.53
N LEU A 97 1.09 7.05 -4.76
CA LEU A 97 -0.22 6.73 -5.34
C LEU A 97 -0.82 7.94 -6.07
N SER A 98 -0.69 9.14 -5.50
CA SER A 98 -1.19 10.38 -6.08
C SER A 98 -0.54 10.67 -7.44
N SER A 99 0.77 10.49 -7.58
CA SER A 99 1.45 10.70 -8.86
C SER A 99 1.00 9.71 -9.93
N ILE A 100 0.93 8.41 -9.58
CA ILE A 100 0.44 7.38 -10.51
C ILE A 100 -1.00 7.70 -10.92
N THR A 101 -1.83 8.18 -10.00
CA THR A 101 -3.22 8.54 -10.28
C THR A 101 -3.33 9.71 -11.25
N GLY A 102 -2.56 10.79 -11.06
CA GLY A 102 -2.59 11.94 -11.98
C GLY A 102 -2.27 11.53 -13.42
N ASN A 103 -1.27 10.66 -13.59
CA ASN A 103 -0.90 10.07 -14.87
C ASN A 103 -1.91 9.03 -15.40
N ALA A 104 -2.62 8.31 -14.52
CA ALA A 104 -3.68 7.38 -14.92
C ALA A 104 -4.94 8.12 -15.40
N VAL A 105 -5.30 9.25 -14.76
CA VAL A 105 -6.45 10.08 -15.15
C VAL A 105 -6.30 10.57 -16.58
N ASP A 106 -5.15 11.12 -16.94
CA ASP A 106 -4.88 11.55 -18.33
C ASP A 106 -4.99 10.39 -19.31
N ARG A 107 -4.41 9.22 -18.99
CA ARG A 107 -4.47 8.06 -19.89
C ARG A 107 -5.89 7.53 -20.07
N ILE A 108 -6.70 7.52 -19.02
CA ILE A 108 -8.09 7.08 -19.09
C ILE A 108 -8.94 8.11 -19.85
N GLY A 109 -8.73 9.40 -19.63
CA GLY A 109 -9.52 10.47 -20.26
C GLY A 109 -9.12 10.77 -21.70
N ASN A 110 -7.82 10.83 -21.98
CA ASN A 110 -7.25 11.32 -23.24
C ASN A 110 -6.50 10.23 -24.03
N GLY A 111 -6.24 9.05 -23.44
CA GLY A 111 -5.48 7.98 -24.08
C GLY A 111 -3.96 8.15 -24.04
N GLU A 112 -3.47 9.24 -23.45
CA GLU A 112 -2.05 9.64 -23.38
C GLU A 112 -1.81 10.56 -22.19
N VAL A 113 -0.54 10.75 -21.80
CA VAL A 113 -0.14 11.68 -20.74
C VAL A 113 0.42 12.97 -21.34
N ARG A 114 0.09 14.08 -20.69
CA ARG A 114 0.59 15.40 -21.03
C ARG A 114 1.87 15.69 -20.25
N ASP A 115 2.99 15.62 -20.92
CA ASP A 115 4.30 16.02 -20.40
C ASP A 115 4.59 17.44 -20.87
N PHE A 116 5.01 18.32 -19.97
CA PHE A 116 5.19 19.74 -20.29
C PHE A 116 6.51 20.32 -19.81
N LEU A 117 7.19 19.65 -18.88
CA LEU A 117 8.50 20.06 -18.39
C LEU A 117 9.59 19.38 -19.21
N VAL A 118 10.37 20.16 -19.95
CA VAL A 118 11.48 19.67 -20.76
C VAL A 118 12.79 20.04 -20.09
N LEU A 119 13.62 19.04 -19.84
CA LEU A 119 14.99 19.22 -19.37
C LEU A 119 15.95 18.77 -20.48
N ARG A 120 16.82 19.69 -20.90
CA ARG A 120 17.88 19.40 -21.88
C ARG A 120 19.19 19.13 -21.15
N ILE A 121 19.68 17.89 -21.24
CA ILE A 121 21.00 17.50 -20.71
C ILE A 121 21.85 17.05 -21.90
N ALA A 122 22.87 17.83 -22.25
CA ALA A 122 23.64 17.66 -23.48
C ALA A 122 22.69 17.56 -24.70
N ASP A 123 22.76 16.47 -25.46
CA ASP A 123 21.96 16.24 -26.66
C ASP A 123 20.66 15.45 -26.40
N ARG A 124 20.30 15.20 -25.14
CA ARG A 124 19.11 14.44 -24.77
C ARG A 124 18.04 15.35 -24.17
N LEU A 125 16.80 15.13 -24.61
CA LEU A 125 15.60 15.77 -24.08
C LEU A 125 14.88 14.80 -23.14
N PHE A 126 14.55 15.29 -21.95
CA PHE A 126 13.76 14.57 -20.97
C PHE A 126 12.45 15.31 -20.77
N TYR A 127 11.34 14.63 -21.02
CA TYR A 127 9.99 15.15 -20.81
C TYR A 127 9.46 14.61 -19.49
N ALA A 128 8.83 15.48 -18.71
CA ALA A 128 8.22 15.13 -17.44
C ALA A 128 7.00 16.02 -17.18
N ASN A 129 6.16 15.56 -16.27
CA ASN A 129 5.14 16.38 -15.63
C ASN A 129 5.33 16.38 -14.10
N VAL A 130 4.43 17.05 -13.38
CA VAL A 130 4.50 17.12 -11.92
C VAL A 130 4.24 15.76 -11.28
N ALA A 131 3.35 14.93 -11.83
CA ALA A 131 3.20 13.54 -11.38
C ALA A 131 4.53 12.75 -11.46
N ASP A 132 5.32 12.85 -12.53
CA ASP A 132 6.60 12.14 -12.62
C ASP A 132 7.61 12.62 -11.58
N ILE A 133 7.69 13.94 -11.36
CA ILE A 133 8.55 14.51 -10.32
C ILE A 133 8.11 14.02 -8.94
N LEU A 134 6.81 14.07 -8.64
CA LEU A 134 6.25 13.56 -7.38
C LEU A 134 6.48 12.05 -7.23
N MET A 135 6.44 11.29 -8.32
CA MET A 135 6.74 9.84 -8.31
C MET A 135 8.20 9.59 -7.91
N TRP A 136 9.15 10.30 -8.49
CA TRP A 136 10.57 10.17 -8.13
C TRP A 136 10.86 10.61 -6.70
N VAL A 137 10.31 11.75 -6.27
CA VAL A 137 10.45 12.24 -4.89
C VAL A 137 9.86 11.25 -3.89
N SER A 138 8.64 10.76 -4.14
CA SER A 138 7.98 9.79 -3.26
C SER A 138 8.72 8.45 -3.22
N LEU A 139 9.25 7.98 -4.35
CA LEU A 139 10.10 6.78 -4.39
C LEU A 139 11.37 6.97 -3.55
N ALA A 140 12.06 8.11 -3.68
CA ALA A 140 13.23 8.43 -2.86
C ALA A 140 12.89 8.45 -1.36
N LEU A 141 11.75 9.04 -0.99
CA LEU A 141 11.25 9.03 0.39
C LEU A 141 10.91 7.62 0.88
N LEU A 142 10.34 6.76 0.04
CA LEU A 142 10.06 5.36 0.38
C LEU A 142 11.35 4.58 0.65
N VAL A 143 12.36 4.73 -0.21
CA VAL A 143 13.67 4.10 -0.05
C VAL A 143 14.35 4.58 1.23
N ALA A 144 14.39 5.90 1.46
CA ALA A 144 14.94 6.49 2.67
C ALA A 144 14.21 5.98 3.93
N SER A 145 12.88 5.93 3.88
CA SER A 145 12.05 5.43 4.97
C SER A 145 12.30 3.94 5.26
N ALA A 146 12.39 3.11 4.22
CA ALA A 146 12.74 1.69 4.36
C ALA A 146 14.12 1.50 5.01
N TRP A 147 15.09 2.33 4.66
CA TRP A 147 16.43 2.31 5.25
C TRP A 147 16.46 2.73 6.72
N ILE A 148 15.77 3.83 7.06
CA ILE A 148 15.69 4.38 8.42
C ILE A 148 14.97 3.41 9.35
N TYR A 149 13.80 2.91 8.93
CA TYR A 149 12.95 2.02 9.72
C TYR A 149 13.25 0.53 9.51
N ARG A 150 14.41 0.17 8.94
CA ARG A 150 14.76 -1.22 8.61
C ARG A 150 14.64 -2.17 9.80
N ARG A 151 14.98 -1.72 11.02
CA ARG A 151 14.90 -2.52 12.25
C ARG A 151 13.46 -2.70 12.74
N ASP A 152 12.57 -1.77 12.42
CA ASP A 152 11.16 -1.86 12.76
C ASP A 152 10.41 -2.79 11.79
N PHE A 153 10.79 -2.76 10.50
CA PHE A 153 10.27 -3.67 9.48
C PHE A 153 10.86 -5.08 9.61
N PHE A 154 12.15 -5.19 9.92
CA PHE A 154 12.91 -6.43 10.02
C PHE A 154 13.63 -6.54 11.38
N PRO A 155 12.88 -6.73 12.49
CA PRO A 155 13.47 -6.83 13.82
C PRO A 155 14.35 -8.08 13.96
N GLU A 156 15.64 -7.88 14.26
CA GLU A 156 16.69 -8.91 14.35
C GLU A 156 16.40 -9.98 15.42
N LYS A 157 15.72 -9.61 16.52
CA LYS A 157 15.38 -10.49 17.64
C LYS A 157 13.88 -10.49 17.92
N ASN A 158 13.06 -10.90 16.96
CA ASN A 158 11.62 -11.03 17.18
C ASN A 158 11.25 -12.49 17.45
N SER A 159 11.29 -12.88 18.72
CA SER A 159 10.90 -14.23 19.19
C SER A 159 9.46 -14.60 18.79
N ARG A 160 8.60 -13.62 18.48
CA ARG A 160 7.23 -13.83 17.99
C ARG A 160 7.15 -14.45 16.59
N ILE A 161 8.17 -14.29 15.75
CA ILE A 161 8.15 -14.84 14.37
C ILE A 161 8.20 -16.37 14.39
N LYS A 162 8.79 -16.97 15.44
CA LYS A 162 9.01 -18.42 15.47
C LYS A 162 7.73 -19.22 15.74
N HIS A 163 6.71 -18.62 16.34
CA HIS A 163 5.52 -19.36 16.79
C HIS A 163 4.22 -18.64 16.45
N VAL A 164 3.34 -19.34 15.73
CA VAL A 164 1.95 -18.96 15.48
C VAL A 164 1.19 -19.04 16.81
N LEU A 165 0.77 -17.88 17.34
CA LEU A 165 0.16 -17.77 18.68
C LEU A 165 -1.29 -18.28 18.67
N SER A 166 -2.06 -17.92 17.63
CA SER A 166 -3.46 -18.28 17.49
C SER A 166 -3.70 -18.86 16.09
N ARG A 167 -3.39 -20.15 15.91
CA ARG A 167 -3.40 -20.82 14.59
C ARG A 167 -4.70 -20.59 13.83
N SER A 168 -5.85 -20.83 14.46
CA SER A 168 -7.17 -20.67 13.83
C SER A 168 -7.38 -19.26 13.28
N TYR A 169 -7.15 -18.24 14.10
CA TYR A 169 -7.32 -16.84 13.69
C TYR A 169 -6.30 -16.41 12.61
N GLN A 170 -5.02 -16.73 12.78
CA GLN A 170 -3.97 -16.29 11.85
C GLN A 170 -4.10 -16.95 10.48
N TYR A 171 -4.43 -18.26 10.43
CA TYR A 171 -4.71 -18.95 9.16
C TYR A 171 -6.01 -18.48 8.52
N ALA A 172 -7.08 -18.27 9.28
CA ALA A 172 -8.34 -17.75 8.74
C ALA A 172 -8.15 -16.35 8.14
N TRP A 173 -7.40 -15.47 8.82
CA TRP A 173 -7.07 -14.15 8.31
C TRP A 173 -6.20 -14.22 7.05
N SER A 174 -5.13 -15.02 7.10
CA SER A 174 -4.22 -15.23 5.97
C SER A 174 -4.94 -15.78 4.74
N ALA A 175 -5.84 -16.75 4.92
CA ALA A 175 -6.65 -17.32 3.84
C ALA A 175 -7.57 -16.27 3.20
N LYS A 176 -8.19 -15.38 3.99
CA LYS A 176 -9.01 -14.27 3.45
C LYS A 176 -8.18 -13.32 2.60
N VAL A 177 -6.98 -12.95 3.06
CA VAL A 177 -6.07 -12.06 2.31
C VAL A 177 -5.56 -12.75 1.04
N ALA A 178 -5.18 -14.01 1.13
CA ALA A 178 -4.72 -14.81 -0.01
C ALA A 178 -5.82 -14.96 -1.06
N LEU A 179 -7.06 -15.23 -0.64
CA LEU A 179 -8.22 -15.32 -1.53
C LEU A 179 -8.51 -13.98 -2.20
N ALA A 180 -8.51 -12.87 -1.45
CA ALA A 180 -8.70 -11.54 -2.03
C ALA A 180 -7.61 -11.19 -3.06
N SER A 181 -6.35 -11.54 -2.75
CA SER A 181 -5.20 -11.38 -3.64
C SER A 181 -5.36 -12.21 -4.91
N PHE A 182 -5.73 -13.49 -4.77
CA PHE A 182 -5.95 -14.40 -5.89
C PHE A 182 -7.12 -13.94 -6.77
N CYS A 183 -8.25 -13.55 -6.19
CA CYS A 183 -9.40 -13.04 -6.94
C CYS A 183 -9.06 -11.76 -7.71
N SER A 184 -8.28 -10.85 -7.09
CA SER A 184 -7.80 -9.63 -7.77
C SER A 184 -6.89 -9.98 -8.94
N PHE A 185 -6.02 -10.96 -8.76
CA PHE A 185 -5.15 -11.46 -9.82
C PHE A 185 -5.92 -12.18 -10.94
N VAL A 186 -6.88 -13.05 -10.62
CA VAL A 186 -7.73 -13.71 -11.64
C VAL A 186 -8.51 -12.67 -12.42
N THR A 187 -9.03 -11.63 -11.76
CA THR A 187 -9.70 -10.51 -12.44
C THR A 187 -8.73 -9.85 -13.42
N LEU A 188 -7.51 -9.51 -12.98
CA LEU A 188 -6.45 -8.95 -13.82
C LEU A 188 -6.08 -9.87 -15.00
N MET A 189 -6.03 -11.18 -14.76
CA MET A 189 -5.74 -12.18 -15.79
C MET A 189 -6.89 -12.32 -16.78
N LEU A 190 -8.14 -12.39 -16.32
CA LEU A 190 -9.31 -12.46 -17.20
C LEU A 190 -9.34 -11.24 -18.11
N PHE A 191 -9.08 -10.04 -17.56
CA PHE A 191 -8.88 -8.84 -18.36
C PHE A 191 -7.72 -9.00 -19.35
N SER A 192 -6.57 -9.50 -18.90
CA SER A 192 -5.41 -9.79 -19.76
C SER A 192 -5.73 -10.82 -20.88
N VAL A 193 -6.59 -11.80 -20.64
CA VAL A 193 -6.98 -12.82 -21.62
C VAL A 193 -8.00 -12.27 -22.61
N THR A 194 -8.98 -11.48 -22.15
CA THR A 194 -9.85 -10.73 -23.07
C THR A 194 -9.08 -9.68 -23.87
N TYR A 195 -8.02 -9.09 -23.29
CA TYR A 195 -7.08 -8.17 -23.92
C TYR A 195 -6.21 -8.88 -24.98
N PHE A 196 -5.74 -10.09 -24.66
CA PHE A 196 -5.07 -10.99 -25.60
C PHE A 196 -6.06 -11.99 -26.20
N HIS A 197 -7.15 -11.48 -26.79
CA HIS A 197 -8.07 -12.28 -27.61
C HIS A 197 -7.35 -13.09 -28.73
N ALA A 198 -6.07 -12.82 -28.95
CA ALA A 198 -5.20 -13.34 -30.00
C ALA A 198 -4.03 -14.24 -29.52
N ALA A 199 -3.86 -14.53 -28.23
CA ALA A 199 -2.65 -15.28 -27.85
C ALA A 199 -2.66 -16.73 -28.36
N GLU A 200 -3.83 -17.38 -28.45
CA GLU A 200 -3.98 -18.84 -28.65
C GLU A 200 -2.98 -19.70 -27.85
N ASP A 201 -2.39 -19.12 -26.80
CA ASP A 201 -1.26 -19.69 -26.10
C ASP A 201 -1.67 -19.96 -24.66
N PHE A 202 -2.12 -21.19 -24.44
CA PHE A 202 -2.42 -21.72 -23.11
C PHE A 202 -1.26 -21.54 -22.12
N ARG A 203 -0.02 -21.38 -22.58
CA ARG A 203 1.14 -21.10 -21.72
C ARG A 203 1.02 -19.75 -21.02
N PHE A 204 0.42 -18.73 -21.64
CA PHE A 204 0.22 -17.43 -21.00
C PHE A 204 -0.73 -17.53 -19.80
N ILE A 205 -1.86 -18.24 -19.98
CA ILE A 205 -2.82 -18.49 -18.90
C ILE A 205 -2.17 -19.33 -17.80
N ALA A 206 -1.43 -20.37 -18.16
CA ALA A 206 -0.74 -21.23 -17.21
C ALA A 206 0.30 -20.46 -16.38
N TRP A 207 1.17 -19.66 -17.02
CA TRP A 207 2.14 -18.82 -16.31
C TRP A 207 1.48 -17.72 -15.48
N GLY A 208 0.39 -17.14 -15.98
CA GLY A 208 -0.47 -16.25 -15.21
C GLY A 208 -0.91 -16.93 -13.91
N LEU A 209 -1.58 -18.08 -14.00
CA LEU A 209 -2.04 -18.82 -12.82
C LEU A 209 -0.89 -19.12 -11.83
N VAL A 210 0.27 -19.54 -12.32
CA VAL A 210 1.46 -19.79 -11.47
C VAL A 210 1.90 -18.53 -10.73
N ILE A 211 2.01 -17.39 -11.44
CA ILE A 211 2.37 -16.10 -10.83
C ILE A 211 1.31 -15.68 -9.81
N GLY A 212 0.03 -15.86 -10.12
CA GLY A 212 -1.09 -15.57 -9.22
C GLY A 212 -1.06 -16.38 -7.94
N ILE A 213 -0.81 -17.69 -8.04
CA ILE A 213 -0.66 -18.58 -6.89
C ILE A 213 0.54 -18.15 -6.05
N PHE A 214 1.68 -17.86 -6.68
CA PHE A 214 2.88 -17.42 -5.98
C PHE A 214 2.65 -16.09 -5.23
N PHE A 215 2.04 -15.10 -5.90
CA PHE A 215 1.70 -13.81 -5.29
C PHE A 215 0.71 -13.98 -4.14
N SER A 216 -0.30 -14.84 -4.31
CA SER A 216 -1.27 -15.15 -3.26
C SER A 216 -0.60 -15.81 -2.05
N ALA A 217 0.29 -16.78 -2.26
CA ALA A 217 1.08 -17.41 -1.20
C ALA A 217 1.99 -16.41 -0.48
N PHE A 218 2.63 -15.50 -1.21
CA PHE A 218 3.42 -14.42 -0.63
C PHE A 218 2.57 -13.50 0.25
N THR A 219 1.40 -13.05 -0.24
CA THR A 219 0.48 -12.23 0.56
C THR A 219 -0.08 -12.98 1.78
N ALA A 220 -0.31 -14.29 1.66
CA ALA A 220 -0.71 -15.15 2.78
C ALA A 220 0.34 -15.16 3.88
N PHE A 221 1.61 -15.36 3.52
CA PHE A 221 2.74 -15.34 4.45
C PHE A 221 2.89 -13.98 5.12
N ALA A 222 2.80 -12.90 4.35
CA ALA A 222 2.81 -11.54 4.87
C ALA A 222 1.66 -11.31 5.86
N ALA A 223 0.44 -11.77 5.55
CA ALA A 223 -0.73 -11.65 6.40
C ALA A 223 -0.58 -12.40 7.73
N ILE A 224 0.02 -13.60 7.73
CA ILE A 224 0.37 -14.31 8.98
C ILE A 224 1.32 -13.44 9.81
N ARG A 225 2.36 -12.90 9.18
CA ARG A 225 3.37 -12.09 9.87
C ARG A 225 2.76 -10.83 10.49
N PHE A 226 1.87 -10.14 9.77
CA PHE A 226 1.19 -8.95 10.28
C PHE A 226 0.15 -9.27 11.36
N SER A 227 -0.56 -10.40 11.24
CA SER A 227 -1.59 -10.80 12.20
C SER A 227 -1.06 -10.99 13.63
N HIS A 228 0.25 -11.21 13.83
CA HIS A 228 0.85 -11.28 15.16
C HIS A 228 0.63 -10.03 16.01
N ARG A 229 0.44 -8.85 15.40
CA ARG A 229 0.16 -7.61 16.15
C ARG A 229 -1.25 -7.59 16.76
N SER A 230 -2.21 -8.19 16.07
CA SER A 230 -3.60 -8.34 16.55
C SER A 230 -3.73 -9.58 17.45
N ALA A 231 -3.36 -10.75 16.93
CA ALA A 231 -3.42 -12.02 17.63
C ALA A 231 -2.62 -12.02 18.94
N GLY A 232 -1.43 -11.42 18.94
CA GLY A 232 -0.58 -11.36 20.13
C GLY A 232 -1.19 -10.51 21.24
N ALA A 233 -1.88 -9.43 20.90
CA ALA A 233 -2.55 -8.58 21.89
C ALA A 233 -3.75 -9.30 22.53
N LEU A 234 -4.55 -9.98 21.70
CA LEU A 234 -5.70 -10.77 22.15
C LEU A 234 -5.27 -11.94 23.02
N TYR A 235 -4.26 -12.71 22.59
CA TYR A 235 -3.72 -13.83 23.36
C TYR A 235 -3.12 -13.38 24.70
N ALA A 236 -2.38 -12.26 24.71
CA ALA A 236 -1.84 -11.70 25.95
C ALA A 236 -2.95 -11.29 26.92
N PHE A 237 -4.04 -10.72 26.41
CA PHE A 237 -5.20 -10.33 27.21
C PHE A 237 -5.96 -11.54 27.74
N GLU A 238 -6.16 -12.58 26.94
CA GLU A 238 -6.75 -13.85 27.36
C GLU A 238 -5.96 -14.48 28.51
N LYS A 239 -4.63 -14.62 28.36
CA LYS A 239 -3.75 -15.11 29.44
C LYS A 239 -3.75 -14.24 30.68
N TYR A 240 -3.94 -12.93 30.51
CA TYR A 240 -4.10 -12.03 31.64
C TYR A 240 -5.40 -12.29 32.41
N VAL A 241 -6.52 -12.50 31.71
CA VAL A 241 -7.80 -12.84 32.33
C VAL A 241 -7.75 -14.19 33.04
N GLU A 242 -7.14 -15.22 32.42
CA GLU A 242 -6.91 -16.52 33.07
C GLU A 242 -6.16 -16.36 34.41
N LYS A 243 -5.08 -15.57 34.44
CA LYS A 243 -4.32 -15.27 35.68
C LYS A 243 -5.18 -14.60 36.74
N LEU A 244 -6.07 -13.67 36.35
CA LEU A 244 -6.99 -13.03 37.29
C LEU A 244 -8.00 -14.04 37.87
N LEU A 245 -8.49 -14.97 37.05
CA LEU A 245 -9.38 -16.05 37.49
C LEU A 245 -8.68 -17.02 38.46
N GLU A 246 -7.37 -17.21 38.32
CA GLU A 246 -6.52 -17.97 39.25
C GLU A 246 -6.17 -17.19 40.54
N GLY A 247 -6.64 -15.96 40.71
CA GLY A 247 -6.33 -15.11 41.87
C GLY A 247 -4.98 -14.38 41.80
N LYS A 248 -4.24 -14.49 40.68
CA LYS A 248 -2.94 -13.81 40.50
C LYS A 248 -3.14 -12.36 40.08
N THR A 249 -3.44 -11.49 41.05
CA THR A 249 -3.73 -10.07 40.80
C THR A 249 -2.51 -9.15 40.80
N ASN A 250 -1.30 -9.66 40.97
CA ASN A 250 -0.12 -8.83 41.25
C ASN A 250 0.49 -8.18 39.98
N GLU A 251 0.31 -8.79 38.82
CA GLU A 251 0.93 -8.32 37.57
C GLU A 251 0.04 -7.29 36.84
N PRO A 252 0.56 -6.11 36.46
CA PRO A 252 -0.16 -5.20 35.60
C PRO A 252 -0.15 -5.69 34.13
N PHE A 253 -1.30 -5.64 33.48
CA PHE A 253 -1.38 -5.90 32.04
C PHE A 253 -0.79 -4.73 31.25
N SER A 254 0.12 -5.03 30.32
CA SER A 254 0.65 -4.07 29.37
C SER A 254 0.75 -4.67 27.97
N LEU A 255 0.55 -3.83 26.96
CA LEU A 255 0.72 -4.17 25.54
C LEU A 255 1.93 -3.42 24.99
N ARG A 256 2.58 -3.98 23.96
CA ARG A 256 3.68 -3.29 23.29
C ARG A 256 3.16 -2.09 22.52
N GLU A 257 4.04 -1.15 22.22
CA GLU A 257 3.64 0.07 21.53
C GLU A 257 3.04 -0.19 20.13
N ASN A 258 3.49 -1.23 19.44
CA ASN A 258 2.99 -1.58 18.10
C ASN A 258 1.88 -2.64 18.10
N ASP A 259 1.41 -3.08 19.27
CA ASP A 259 0.31 -4.04 19.37
C ASP A 259 -1.03 -3.33 19.07
N GLU A 260 -1.93 -4.05 18.40
CA GLU A 260 -3.29 -3.57 18.18
C GLU A 260 -4.13 -3.69 19.45
N HIS A 261 -5.36 -3.19 19.41
CA HIS A 261 -6.31 -3.30 20.52
C HIS A 261 -5.82 -2.67 21.85
N ARG A 262 -5.13 -1.52 21.80
CA ARG A 262 -4.66 -0.81 23.01
C ARG A 262 -5.75 -0.49 24.03
N GLN A 263 -7.02 -0.43 23.62
CA GLN A 263 -8.18 -0.31 24.52
C GLN A 263 -8.31 -1.47 25.53
N LEU A 264 -7.63 -2.61 25.30
CA LEU A 264 -7.56 -3.71 26.25
C LEU A 264 -6.78 -3.32 27.52
N VAL A 265 -5.85 -2.37 27.45
CA VAL A 265 -5.09 -1.90 28.63
C VAL A 265 -5.98 -1.25 29.69
N PRO A 266 -6.80 -0.23 29.39
CA PRO A 266 -7.73 0.32 30.38
C PRO A 266 -8.80 -0.68 30.81
N LEU A 267 -9.24 -1.58 29.92
CA LEU A 267 -10.19 -2.65 30.29
C LEU A 267 -9.58 -3.63 31.30
N ALA A 268 -8.34 -4.04 31.09
CA ALA A 268 -7.59 -4.89 32.02
C ALA A 268 -7.45 -4.23 33.40
N LYS A 269 -7.19 -2.91 33.45
CA LYS A 269 -7.14 -2.16 34.71
C LYS A 269 -8.49 -2.20 35.45
N LYS A 270 -9.60 -2.03 34.74
CA LYS A 270 -10.96 -2.11 35.33
C LYS A 270 -11.26 -3.52 35.85
N LEU A 271 -10.93 -4.55 35.07
CA LEU A 271 -11.09 -5.95 35.49
C LEU A 271 -10.29 -6.25 36.76
N ARG A 272 -9.01 -5.87 36.79
CA ARG A 272 -8.15 -6.06 37.96
C ARG A 272 -8.74 -5.43 39.22
N ALA A 273 -9.19 -4.18 39.13
CA ALA A 273 -9.80 -3.48 40.26
C ALA A 273 -11.05 -4.21 40.78
N HIS A 274 -11.88 -4.75 39.88
CA HIS A 274 -13.06 -5.53 40.24
C HIS A 274 -12.72 -6.82 41.00
N PHE A 275 -11.69 -7.55 40.56
CA PHE A 275 -11.22 -8.77 41.22
C PHE A 275 -10.62 -8.50 42.60
N ILE A 276 -9.86 -7.41 42.76
CA ILE A 276 -9.31 -6.98 44.05
C ILE A 276 -10.43 -6.61 45.03
N GLN A 277 -11.43 -5.84 44.58
CA GLN A 277 -12.54 -5.40 45.43
C GLN A 277 -13.40 -6.57 45.94
N LYS A 278 -13.59 -7.61 45.13
CA LYS A 278 -14.37 -8.80 45.51
C LYS A 278 -13.65 -9.75 46.47
N GLY A 279 -12.42 -9.44 46.90
CA GLY A 279 -11.71 -10.26 47.88
C GLY A 279 -11.47 -11.69 47.40
N ILE A 280 -11.37 -11.91 46.08
CA ILE A 280 -10.88 -13.19 45.52
C ILE A 280 -9.36 -13.21 45.73
N GLN A 281 -8.94 -13.23 47.00
CA GLN A 281 -7.63 -13.61 47.45
C GLN A 281 -7.83 -14.95 48.16
N ARG A 282 -7.75 -16.03 47.39
CA ARG A 282 -7.56 -17.37 47.95
C ARG A 282 -6.07 -17.64 48.04
#